data_AF-A0A0A6V817-F1
#
_entry.id   AF-A0A0A6V817-F1
#
_cell.length_a   1.000
_cell.length_b   1.000
_cell.length_c   1.000
_cell.angle_alpha   90.00
_cell.angle_beta   90.00
_cell.angle_gamma   90.00
#
_symmetry.space_group_name_H-M   'P 1'
#
loop_
_entity.id
_entity.type
_entity.pdbx_description
1 polymer ?
#
loop_
_entity_poly.entity_id
_entity_poly.type
_entity_poly.pdbx_seq_one_letter_code
_entity_poly.pdbx_strand_id
1 'polypeptide(L)'
;MNNRIDELARETYDIPFEKWQYGPVVESVYYNLNHYKNKEITENGSYSRDYEEWDEIIERLLSVNVFDLVDISHRFPSWANFKDDILNRNFVEPYTLNEIAEDFLNE
;
A
#
# COMPACT_ATOMS: atom_id res chain seq x y z
N MET A 1 -0.61 -8.28 17.57
CA MET A 1 -1.86 -7.85 16.93
C MET A 1 -2.64 -7.00 17.91
N ASN A 2 -2.66 -5.68 17.70
CA ASN A 2 -3.63 -4.81 18.36
C ASN A 2 -4.98 -5.08 17.70
N ASN A 3 -5.89 -5.76 18.39
CA ASN A 3 -7.20 -6.19 17.85
C ASN A 3 -7.97 -5.08 17.11
N ARG A 4 -7.74 -3.82 17.48
CA ARG A 4 -8.42 -2.64 16.91
C ARG A 4 -7.92 -2.26 15.52
N ILE A 5 -6.64 -2.41 15.22
CA ILE A 5 -6.09 -2.14 13.88
C ILE A 5 -6.56 -3.22 12.90
N ASP A 6 -6.59 -4.48 13.33
CA ASP A 6 -7.07 -5.59 12.50
C ASP A 6 -8.58 -5.46 12.20
N GLU A 7 -9.37 -4.96 13.17
CA GLU A 7 -10.79 -4.67 12.99
C GLU A 7 -10.99 -3.50 12.03
N LEU A 8 -10.28 -2.38 12.25
CA LEU A 8 -10.33 -1.22 11.37
C LEU A 8 -9.91 -1.57 9.94
N ALA A 9 -8.88 -2.39 9.75
CA ALA A 9 -8.47 -2.87 8.43
C ALA A 9 -9.59 -3.63 7.73
N ARG A 10 -10.32 -4.52 8.42
CA ARG A 10 -11.45 -5.24 7.82
C ARG A 10 -12.63 -4.32 7.49
N GLU A 11 -12.85 -3.28 8.29
CA GLU A 11 -13.92 -2.32 8.08
C GLU A 11 -13.62 -1.33 6.94
N THR A 12 -12.34 -1.00 6.74
CA THR A 12 -11.90 0.07 5.84
C THR A 12 -11.23 -0.42 4.57
N TYR A 13 -10.94 -1.72 4.44
CA TYR A 13 -10.41 -2.32 3.21
C TYR A 13 -11.54 -2.56 2.19
N ASP A 14 -12.09 -1.48 1.66
CA ASP A 14 -13.17 -1.47 0.67
C ASP A 14 -12.65 -1.56 -0.77
N ILE A 15 -11.44 -1.09 -1.02
CA ILE A 15 -10.76 -1.11 -2.32
C ILE A 15 -9.49 -1.95 -2.18
N PRO A 16 -9.31 -3.01 -2.99
CA PRO A 16 -8.11 -3.82 -2.92
C PRO A 16 -6.87 -3.06 -3.43
N PHE A 17 -5.71 -3.38 -2.88
CA PHE A 17 -4.45 -2.94 -3.48
C PHE A 17 -4.13 -3.79 -4.71
N GLU A 18 -3.68 -3.15 -5.77
CA GLU A 18 -3.15 -3.80 -6.97
C GLU A 18 -1.67 -4.16 -6.82
N LYS A 19 -1.25 -5.25 -7.48
CA LYS A 19 0.16 -5.69 -7.55
C LYS A 19 0.90 -4.94 -8.65
N TRP A 20 1.56 -3.84 -8.31
CA TRP A 20 2.23 -2.95 -9.27
C TRP A 20 3.75 -2.96 -9.11
N GLN A 21 4.48 -2.40 -10.08
CA GLN A 21 5.94 -2.28 -10.02
C GLN A 21 6.45 -1.52 -8.77
N TYR A 22 5.58 -0.72 -8.14
CA TYR A 22 5.88 0.06 -6.94
C TYR A 22 5.41 -0.62 -5.64
N GLY A 23 4.98 -1.89 -5.70
CA GLY A 23 4.37 -2.62 -4.58
C GLY A 23 2.84 -2.55 -4.59
N PRO A 24 2.19 -2.60 -3.42
CA PRO A 24 0.73 -2.45 -3.27
C PRO A 24 0.27 -1.03 -3.65
N VAL A 25 -0.68 -0.91 -4.58
CA VAL A 25 -1.18 0.40 -5.07
C VAL A 25 -2.69 0.43 -5.15
N VAL A 26 -3.34 1.45 -4.60
CA VAL A 26 -4.75 1.74 -4.90
C VAL A 26 -4.81 2.46 -6.26
N GLU A 27 -5.36 1.80 -7.27
CA GLU A 27 -5.34 2.28 -8.66
C GLU A 27 -5.93 3.69 -8.80
N SER A 28 -7.09 3.94 -8.18
CA SER A 28 -7.79 5.23 -8.25
C SER A 28 -6.96 6.38 -7.66
N VAL A 29 -6.24 6.13 -6.57
CA VAL A 29 -5.35 7.11 -5.94
C VAL A 29 -4.15 7.40 -6.85
N TYR A 30 -3.55 6.37 -7.45
CA TYR A 30 -2.45 6.56 -8.40
C TYR A 30 -2.88 7.41 -9.59
N TYR A 31 -3.98 7.10 -10.26
CA TYR A 31 -4.41 7.87 -11.42
C TYR A 31 -4.85 9.29 -11.07
N ASN A 32 -5.35 9.53 -9.86
CA ASN A 32 -5.62 10.88 -9.39
C ASN A 32 -4.33 11.69 -9.26
N LEU A 33 -3.26 11.12 -8.70
CA LEU A 33 -2.05 11.88 -8.31
C LEU A 33 -0.87 11.77 -9.31
N ASN A 34 -0.87 10.82 -10.24
CA ASN A 34 0.30 10.56 -11.09
C ASN A 34 0.65 11.73 -12.03
N HIS A 35 -0.28 12.66 -12.25
CA HIS A 35 -0.08 13.83 -13.10
C HIS A 35 0.97 14.79 -12.52
N TYR A 36 1.22 14.75 -11.19
CA TYR A 36 2.29 15.49 -10.53
C TYR A 36 3.69 14.98 -10.92
N LYS A 37 3.83 13.70 -11.28
CA LYS A 37 5.11 13.06 -11.66
C LYS A 37 6.20 13.29 -10.61
N ASN A 38 7.16 14.16 -10.90
CA ASN A 38 8.29 14.51 -10.05
C ASN A 38 8.10 15.87 -9.35
N LYS A 39 6.89 16.44 -9.41
CA LYS A 39 6.52 17.67 -8.72
C LYS A 39 5.83 17.34 -7.41
N GLU A 40 5.88 18.28 -6.49
CA GLU A 40 5.14 18.22 -5.23
C GLU A 40 3.64 18.16 -5.50
N ILE A 41 2.94 17.34 -4.71
CA ILE A 41 1.47 17.30 -4.67
C ILE A 41 1.03 18.57 -3.95
N THR A 42 0.30 19.44 -4.66
CA THR A 42 -0.17 20.73 -4.12
C THR A 42 -1.62 20.69 -3.65
N GLU A 43 -2.32 19.59 -3.89
CA GLU A 43 -3.67 19.37 -3.38
C GLU A 43 -3.64 19.15 -1.86
N ASN A 44 -4.61 19.77 -1.17
CA ASN A 44 -4.77 19.56 0.26
C ASN A 44 -5.66 18.34 0.50
N GLY A 45 -5.21 17.43 1.36
CA GLY A 45 -6.04 16.37 1.91
C GLY A 45 -6.86 16.86 3.12
N SER A 46 -7.83 16.07 3.53
CA SER A 46 -8.56 16.23 4.80
C SER A 46 -8.22 15.10 5.74
N TYR A 47 -7.81 15.42 6.97
CA TYR A 47 -7.67 14.43 8.03
C TYR A 47 -9.05 13.90 8.44
N SER A 48 -9.16 12.60 8.67
CA SER A 48 -10.36 11.95 9.16
C SER A 48 -10.05 11.16 10.43
N ARG A 49 -10.80 11.45 11.51
CA ARG A 49 -10.66 10.77 12.80
C ARG A 49 -11.08 9.30 12.75
N ASP A 50 -11.85 8.91 11.74
CA ASP A 50 -12.26 7.51 11.58
C ASP A 50 -11.05 6.60 11.31
N TYR A 51 -9.91 7.17 10.92
CA TYR A 51 -8.66 6.47 10.63
C TYR A 51 -7.54 6.79 11.63
N GLU A 52 -7.84 7.42 12.78
CA GLU A 52 -6.82 7.88 13.74
C GLU A 52 -5.91 6.75 14.27
N GLU A 53 -6.40 5.52 14.33
CA GLU A 53 -5.62 4.35 14.75
C GLU A 53 -4.48 4.01 13.77
N TRP A 54 -4.50 4.55 12.54
CA TRP A 54 -3.44 4.40 11.56
C TRP A 54 -2.33 5.44 11.70
N ASP A 55 -2.53 6.52 12.47
CA ASP A 55 -1.61 7.66 12.52
C ASP A 55 -0.18 7.24 12.85
N GLU A 56 0.00 6.41 13.88
CA GLU A 56 1.34 5.95 14.30
C GLU A 56 2.05 5.17 13.18
N ILE A 57 1.31 4.32 12.46
CA ILE A 57 1.86 3.53 11.35
C ILE A 57 2.20 4.44 10.17
N ILE A 58 1.31 5.37 9.82
CA ILE A 58 1.50 6.33 8.72
C ILE A 58 2.72 7.20 9.01
N GLU A 59 2.82 7.81 10.19
CA GLU A 59 3.95 8.64 10.59
C GLU A 59 5.27 7.87 10.55
N ARG A 60 5.26 6.62 11.05
CA ARG A 60 6.43 5.74 10.97
C ARG A 60 6.85 5.48 9.53
N LEU A 61 5.91 5.12 8.65
CA LEU A 61 6.21 4.86 7.24
C LEU A 61 6.70 6.10 6.49
N LEU A 62 6.16 7.29 6.80
CA LEU A 62 6.61 8.57 6.23
C LEU A 62 8.07 8.91 6.61
N SER A 63 8.58 8.35 7.70
CA SER A 63 9.99 8.50 8.10
C SER A 63 10.96 7.58 7.36
N VAL A 64 10.44 6.56 6.65
CA VAL A 64 11.22 5.60 5.87
C VAL A 64 11.41 6.14 4.45
N ASN A 65 12.57 5.87 3.84
CA ASN A 65 12.76 6.21 2.45
C ASN A 65 11.76 5.42 1.57
N VAL A 66 11.04 6.13 0.69
CA VAL A 66 10.05 5.52 -0.20
C VAL A 66 10.62 4.38 -1.07
N PHE A 67 11.88 4.47 -1.51
CA PHE A 67 12.51 3.40 -2.28
C PHE A 67 12.78 2.16 -1.43
N ASP A 68 13.10 2.34 -0.14
CA ASP A 68 13.27 1.21 0.78
C ASP A 68 11.93 0.48 0.99
N LEU A 69 10.82 1.20 1.07
CA LEU A 69 9.48 0.59 1.15
C LEU A 69 9.13 -0.21 -0.10
N VAL A 70 9.48 0.30 -1.30
CA VAL A 70 9.32 -0.43 -2.55
C VAL A 70 10.18 -1.71 -2.53
N ASP A 71 11.44 -1.59 -2.16
CA ASP A 71 12.37 -2.72 -2.08
C ASP A 71 11.95 -3.78 -1.05
N ILE A 72 11.32 -3.37 0.06
CA ILE A 72 10.72 -4.27 1.05
C ILE A 72 9.57 -5.04 0.40
N SER A 73 8.64 -4.33 -0.25
CA SER A 73 7.49 -4.97 -0.91
C SER A 73 7.89 -6.05 -1.92
N HIS A 74 8.99 -5.83 -2.66
CA HIS A 74 9.49 -6.79 -3.65
C HIS A 74 10.08 -8.07 -3.07
N ARG A 75 10.35 -8.11 -1.76
CA ARG A 75 10.88 -9.30 -1.07
C ARG A 75 9.78 -10.25 -0.64
N PHE A 76 8.55 -9.75 -0.48
CA PHE A 76 7.43 -10.58 -0.05
C PHE A 76 6.96 -11.52 -1.16
N PRO A 77 6.64 -12.79 -0.85
CA PRO A 77 6.17 -13.75 -1.84
C PRO A 77 4.93 -13.27 -2.62
N SER A 78 4.04 -12.53 -1.96
CA SER A 78 2.84 -11.91 -2.53
C SER A 78 3.14 -11.00 -3.73
N TRP A 79 4.34 -10.41 -3.80
CA TRP A 79 4.82 -9.62 -4.95
C TRP A 79 5.84 -10.41 -5.77
N ALA A 80 6.85 -10.98 -5.11
CA ALA A 80 8.02 -11.60 -5.73
C ALA A 80 7.65 -12.74 -6.68
N ASN A 81 6.62 -13.53 -6.33
CA ASN A 81 6.15 -14.63 -7.17
C ASN A 81 5.53 -14.17 -8.49
N PHE A 82 5.08 -12.91 -8.56
CA PHE A 82 4.42 -12.33 -9.72
C PHE A 82 5.29 -11.28 -10.44
N LYS A 83 6.56 -11.13 -10.03
CA LYS A 83 7.48 -10.10 -10.54
C LYS A 83 7.48 -10.01 -12.07
N ASP A 84 7.64 -11.14 -12.75
CA ASP A 84 7.73 -11.15 -14.21
C ASP A 84 6.42 -10.71 -14.86
N ASP A 85 5.28 -11.13 -14.33
CA ASP A 85 3.97 -10.71 -14.82
C ASP A 85 3.73 -9.21 -14.59
N ILE A 86 4.06 -8.71 -13.40
CA ILE A 86 3.97 -7.29 -13.06
C ILE A 86 4.83 -6.44 -14.00
N LEU A 87 6.09 -6.83 -14.20
CA LEU A 87 7.04 -6.08 -15.05
C LEU A 87 6.68 -6.14 -16.54
N ASN A 88 6.10 -7.25 -16.99
CA ASN A 88 5.59 -7.40 -18.36
C ASN A 88 4.18 -6.82 -18.56
N ARG A 89 3.57 -6.25 -17.51
CA ARG A 89 2.20 -5.70 -17.53
C ARG A 89 1.14 -6.74 -17.87
N ASN A 90 1.39 -7.98 -17.50
CA ASN A 90 0.37 -9.02 -17.49
C ASN A 90 -0.60 -8.75 -16.33
N PHE A 91 -1.82 -9.27 -16.48
CA PHE A 91 -2.79 -9.22 -15.38
C PHE A 91 -2.32 -10.10 -14.22
N VAL A 92 -2.38 -9.55 -13.02
CA VAL A 92 -2.14 -10.24 -11.75
C VAL A 92 -3.29 -9.88 -10.82
N GLU A 93 -3.83 -10.87 -10.11
CA GLU A 93 -4.91 -10.64 -9.17
C GLU A 93 -4.50 -9.64 -8.07
N PRO A 94 -5.39 -8.73 -7.66
CA PRO A 94 -5.13 -7.79 -6.57
C PRO A 94 -4.74 -8.49 -5.27
N TYR A 95 -4.12 -7.76 -4.36
CA TYR A 95 -3.84 -8.25 -3.02
C TYR A 95 -5.12 -8.58 -2.26
N THR A 96 -5.14 -9.75 -1.64
CA THR A 96 -6.09 -10.04 -0.57
C THR A 96 -5.65 -9.34 0.72
N LEU A 97 -6.59 -9.05 1.61
CA LEU A 97 -6.26 -8.50 2.93
C LEU A 97 -5.31 -9.42 3.73
N ASN A 98 -5.42 -10.74 3.53
CA ASN A 98 -4.53 -11.70 4.18
C ASN A 98 -3.10 -11.63 3.65
N GLU A 99 -2.90 -11.47 2.34
CA GLU A 99 -1.55 -11.28 1.77
C GLU A 99 -0.90 -10.03 2.38
N ILE A 100 -1.63 -8.91 2.45
CA ILE A 100 -1.13 -7.68 3.07
C ILE A 100 -0.81 -7.90 4.55
N ALA A 101 -1.72 -8.55 5.28
CA ALA A 101 -1.48 -8.83 6.70
C ALA A 101 -0.20 -9.69 6.87
N GLU A 102 -0.09 -10.79 6.14
CA GLU A 102 1.05 -11.72 6.24
C GLU A 102 2.40 -11.07 5.89
N ASP A 103 2.42 -10.21 4.88
CA ASP A 103 3.62 -9.49 4.45
C ASP A 103 4.15 -8.56 5.56
N PHE A 104 3.27 -7.80 6.22
CA PHE A 104 3.67 -6.74 7.14
C PHE A 104 3.56 -7.10 8.63
N LEU A 105 3.06 -8.29 8.97
CA LEU A 105 2.98 -8.79 10.36
C LEU A 105 4.20 -9.62 10.79
N ASN A 106 5.05 -10.02 9.85
CA ASN A 106 6.22 -10.89 10.11
C ASN A 106 7.56 -10.15 10.08
N GLU A 107 7.57 -8.81 10.01
CA GLU A 107 8.75 -7.95 10.15
C GLU A 107 9.00 -7.47 11.59
#